data_AF-A0A0F9PJY9-F1
#
_entry.id   AF-A0A0F9PJY9-F1
#
_cell.length_a   1.000
_cell.length_b   1.000
_cell.length_c   1.000
_cell.angle_alpha   90.00
_cell.angle_beta   90.00
_cell.angle_gamma   90.00
#
_symmetry.space_group_name_H-M   'P 1'
#
loop_
_entity.id
_entity.type
_entity.pdbx_description
1 polymer ?
#
loop_
_entity_poly.entity_id
_entity_poly.type
_entity_poly.pdbx_seq_one_letter_code
_entity_poly.pdbx_strand_id
1 'polypeptide(L)'
;MDLRELGLRPSFPVASIAFAQLVYASGVSGAGLTETATIKINGVVEQIEIEISTFTDGGQSATVTIASAQDATLFTEGSLGDAQTHLKQALSKGGSTDADFNPALVDGVLTLTGVLSSDPGVSGATIDVTVFYR
;
A
#
# COMPACT_ATOMS: atom_id res chain seq x y z
N MET A 1 3.72 39.01 8.63
CA MET A 1 2.97 38.17 7.67
C MET A 1 2.93 36.78 8.26
N ASP A 2 1.75 36.26 8.57
CA ASP A 2 1.58 34.97 9.24
C ASP A 2 1.83 33.83 8.24
N LEU A 3 2.68 32.86 8.58
CA LEU A 3 3.00 31.72 7.71
C LEU A 3 1.76 30.89 7.35
N ARG A 4 0.68 31.01 8.12
CA ARG A 4 -0.63 30.38 7.85
C ARG A 4 -1.37 31.03 6.68
N GLU A 5 -1.08 32.29 6.35
CA GLU A 5 -1.68 33.03 5.24
C GLU A 5 -1.02 32.72 3.88
N LEU A 6 0.14 32.06 3.90
CA LEU A 6 0.89 31.63 2.70
C LEU A 6 0.54 30.20 2.24
N GLY A 7 -0.49 29.56 2.81
CA GLY A 7 -0.87 28.18 2.47
C GLY A 7 0.10 27.11 2.96
N LEU A 8 1.23 27.50 3.56
CA LEU A 8 2.14 26.63 4.29
C LEU A 8 1.51 26.30 5.64
N ARG A 9 0.54 25.39 5.64
CA ARG A 9 0.10 24.75 6.88
C ARG A 9 1.34 24.15 7.55
N PRO A 10 1.50 24.27 8.88
CA PRO A 10 2.50 23.50 9.61
C PRO A 10 2.33 22.04 9.20
N SER A 11 3.39 21.42 8.70
CA SER A 11 3.40 19.97 8.45
C SER A 11 3.19 19.32 9.81
N PHE A 12 1.96 18.86 10.09
CA PHE A 12 1.73 17.95 11.21
C PHE A 12 2.67 16.75 11.02
N PRO A 13 3.20 16.15 12.12
CA PRO A 13 4.05 14.98 11.99
C PRO A 13 3.25 13.90 11.26
N VAL A 14 3.75 13.49 10.09
CA VAL A 14 3.23 12.33 9.37
C VAL A 14 3.64 11.12 10.20
N ALA A 15 2.65 10.40 10.74
CA ALA A 15 2.89 9.11 11.37
C ALA A 15 3.03 8.04 10.27
N SER A 16 3.83 7.00 10.54
CA SER A 16 3.91 5.83 9.66
C SER A 16 3.68 4.55 10.45
N ILE A 17 3.12 3.56 9.77
CA ILE A 17 2.88 2.23 10.31
C ILE A 17 3.03 1.21 9.18
N ALA A 18 3.76 0.13 9.45
CA ALA A 18 3.92 -0.98 8.53
C ALA A 18 2.89 -2.08 8.82
N PHE A 19 2.37 -2.70 7.77
CA PHE A 19 1.65 -3.97 7.90
C PHE A 19 2.62 -5.09 8.32
N ALA A 20 2.07 -6.19 8.84
CA ALA A 20 2.82 -7.43 8.86
C ALA A 20 3.18 -7.83 7.42
N GLN A 21 4.43 -8.25 7.20
CA GLN A 21 4.91 -8.68 5.90
C GLN A 21 4.02 -9.80 5.34
N LEU A 22 3.61 -9.67 4.08
CA LEU A 22 2.94 -10.74 3.37
C LEU A 22 4.00 -11.72 2.87
N VAL A 23 3.86 -13.01 3.16
CA VAL A 23 4.85 -14.03 2.83
C VAL A 23 4.22 -15.13 1.98
N TYR A 24 4.76 -15.33 0.79
CA TYR A 24 4.33 -16.36 -0.14
C TYR A 24 5.41 -17.44 -0.22
N ALA A 25 5.05 -18.65 0.23
CA ALA A 25 5.94 -19.79 0.18
C ALA A 25 6.24 -20.23 -1.26
N SER A 26 7.39 -20.87 -1.46
CA SER A 26 7.76 -21.46 -2.75
C SER A 26 7.00 -22.75 -3.05
N GLY A 27 6.83 -23.06 -4.33
CA GLY A 27 6.24 -24.33 -4.77
C GLY A 27 4.73 -24.42 -4.56
N VAL A 28 4.07 -23.29 -4.31
CA VAL A 28 2.62 -23.23 -4.14
C VAL A 28 1.97 -23.09 -5.52
N SER A 29 1.45 -24.21 -6.03
CA SER A 29 0.73 -24.24 -7.30
C SER A 29 -0.70 -23.72 -7.15
N GLY A 30 -1.06 -22.69 -7.89
CA GLY A 30 -2.40 -22.11 -7.91
C GLY A 30 -2.44 -20.82 -8.74
N ALA A 31 -3.60 -20.49 -9.31
CA ALA A 31 -3.80 -19.17 -9.89
C ALA A 31 -4.18 -18.21 -8.76
N GLY A 32 -3.39 -17.16 -8.54
CA GLY A 32 -3.67 -16.18 -7.49
C GLY A 32 -3.33 -16.69 -6.09
N LEU A 33 -2.12 -16.43 -5.59
CA LEU A 33 -1.80 -16.65 -4.17
C LEU A 33 -2.22 -15.42 -3.37
N THR A 34 -3.01 -15.57 -2.31
CA THR A 34 -3.55 -14.44 -1.54
C THR A 34 -3.05 -14.47 -0.11
N GLU A 35 -2.54 -13.33 0.35
CA GLU A 35 -2.16 -13.09 1.74
C GLU A 35 -2.83 -11.81 2.26
N THR A 36 -3.08 -11.77 3.57
CA THR A 36 -3.74 -10.62 4.21
C THR A 36 -3.04 -10.20 5.49
N ALA A 37 -3.01 -8.89 5.74
CA ALA A 37 -2.52 -8.31 6.98
C ALA A 37 -3.43 -7.17 7.43
N THR A 38 -3.45 -6.88 8.72
CA THR A 38 -4.28 -5.80 9.27
C THR A 38 -3.49 -4.90 10.21
N ILE A 39 -3.81 -3.62 10.19
CA ILE A 39 -3.32 -2.62 11.15
C ILE A 39 -4.48 -1.78 11.66
N LYS A 40 -4.27 -1.10 12.78
CA LYS A 40 -5.21 -0.09 13.27
C LYS A 40 -4.60 1.28 13.06
N ILE A 41 -5.36 2.17 12.43
CA ILE A 41 -5.01 3.58 12.29
C ILE A 41 -6.20 4.46 12.66
N ASN A 42 -5.90 5.65 13.14
CA ASN A 42 -6.85 6.74 13.29
C ASN A 42 -6.21 7.96 12.64
N GLY A 43 -6.73 8.38 11.49
CA GLY A 43 -6.18 9.48 10.72
C GLY A 43 -6.50 9.41 9.24
N VAL A 44 -6.01 10.38 8.50
CA VAL A 44 -6.14 10.46 7.04
C VAL A 44 -4.91 9.84 6.39
N VAL A 45 -5.11 8.83 5.54
CA VAL A 45 -4.02 8.24 4.76
C VAL A 45 -3.61 9.19 3.64
N GLU A 46 -2.33 9.54 3.58
CA GLU A 46 -1.79 10.50 2.60
C GLU A 46 -0.77 9.87 1.64
N GLN A 47 -0.12 8.78 2.04
CA GLN A 47 0.83 8.06 1.19
C GLN A 47 0.90 6.58 1.57
N ILE A 48 1.21 5.75 0.59
CA ILE A 48 1.44 4.31 0.72
C ILE A 48 2.77 4.00 0.03
N GLU A 49 3.60 3.20 0.67
CA GLU A 49 4.85 2.68 0.13
C GLU A 49 4.75 1.15 0.09
N ILE A 50 5.07 0.56 -1.06
CA ILE A 50 5.00 -0.88 -1.31
C ILE A 50 6.36 -1.33 -1.79
N GLU A 51 6.96 -2.28 -1.08
CA GLU A 51 8.22 -2.90 -1.46
C GLU A 51 7.97 -4.37 -1.78
N ILE A 52 8.41 -4.79 -2.96
CA ILE A 52 8.24 -6.17 -3.44
C ILE A 52 9.61 -6.81 -3.55
N SER A 53 9.80 -7.94 -2.87
CA SER A 53 11.02 -8.74 -3.01
C SER A 53 11.18 -9.26 -4.44
N THR A 54 12.40 -9.54 -4.87
CA THR A 54 12.66 -10.22 -6.15
C THR A 54 11.90 -11.55 -6.25
N PHE A 55 11.18 -11.77 -7.34
CA PHE A 55 10.57 -13.06 -7.65
C PHE A 55 11.62 -13.90 -8.38
N THR A 56 11.65 -15.21 -8.17
CA THR A 56 12.78 -16.00 -8.70
C THR A 56 12.64 -16.24 -10.22
N ASP A 57 11.42 -16.21 -10.75
CA ASP A 57 11.12 -16.64 -12.12
C ASP A 57 10.77 -15.49 -13.09
N GLY A 58 10.86 -14.22 -12.65
CA GLY A 58 10.89 -13.02 -13.51
C GLY A 58 9.64 -12.76 -14.38
N GLY A 59 8.50 -13.39 -14.07
CA GLY A 59 7.26 -13.29 -14.86
C GLY A 59 5.99 -13.09 -14.03
N GLN A 60 6.13 -12.90 -12.72
CA GLN A 60 5.02 -12.76 -11.79
C GLN A 60 4.72 -11.28 -11.54
N SER A 61 3.48 -10.98 -11.21
CA SER A 61 3.08 -9.65 -10.75
C SER A 61 2.25 -9.74 -9.48
N ALA A 62 2.34 -8.68 -8.68
CA ALA A 62 1.51 -8.52 -7.50
C ALA A 62 0.34 -7.57 -7.77
N THR A 63 -0.77 -7.84 -7.11
CA THR A 63 -1.85 -6.88 -6.89
C THR A 63 -1.95 -6.60 -5.40
N VAL A 64 -1.96 -5.32 -5.03
CA VAL A 64 -2.11 -4.87 -3.65
C VAL A 64 -3.39 -4.07 -3.52
N THR A 65 -4.24 -4.46 -2.59
CA THR A 65 -5.48 -3.76 -2.23
C THR A 65 -5.44 -3.39 -0.76
N ILE A 66 -5.78 -2.14 -0.44
CA ILE A 66 -5.97 -1.66 0.93
C ILE A 66 -7.43 -1.19 1.07
N ALA A 67 -8.14 -1.75 2.04
CA ALA A 67 -9.51 -1.41 2.35
C ALA A 67 -9.68 -1.08 3.84
N SER A 68 -10.59 -0.16 4.17
CA SER A 68 -11.00 0.07 5.55
C SER A 68 -12.16 -0.86 5.95
N ALA A 69 -12.37 -1.03 7.26
CA ALA A 69 -13.51 -1.78 7.80
C ALA A 69 -14.90 -1.20 7.47
N GLN A 70 -14.97 -0.01 6.86
CA GLN A 70 -16.23 0.53 6.29
C GLN A 70 -16.43 0.11 4.82
N ASP A 71 -15.72 -0.94 4.37
CA ASP A 71 -15.73 -1.51 3.02
C ASP A 71 -15.41 -0.52 1.89
N ALA A 72 -14.76 0.59 2.24
CA ALA A 72 -14.21 1.51 1.25
C ALA A 72 -12.83 1.02 0.82
N THR A 73 -12.71 0.54 -0.42
CA THR A 73 -11.40 0.35 -1.06
C THR A 73 -10.72 1.70 -1.14
N LEU A 74 -9.61 1.85 -0.41
CA LEU A 74 -8.82 3.08 -0.39
C LEU A 74 -7.87 3.12 -1.57
N PHE A 75 -7.29 1.96 -1.88
CA PHE A 75 -6.25 1.82 -2.86
C PHE A 75 -6.27 0.42 -3.45
N THR A 76 -6.06 0.32 -4.76
CA THR A 76 -5.79 -0.94 -5.45
C THR A 76 -4.84 -0.67 -6.59
N GLU A 77 -3.75 -1.41 -6.64
CA GLU A 77 -2.82 -1.40 -7.76
C GLU A 77 -2.45 -2.82 -8.14
N GLY A 78 -2.57 -3.11 -9.43
CA GLY A 78 -2.22 -4.40 -10.02
C GLY A 78 -0.98 -4.29 -10.89
N SER A 79 -0.49 -5.44 -11.33
CA SER A 79 0.67 -5.53 -12.23
C SER A 79 1.95 -4.92 -11.64
N LEU A 80 2.09 -4.93 -10.32
CA LEU A 80 3.30 -4.50 -9.64
C LEU A 80 4.43 -5.49 -9.95
N GLY A 81 5.53 -4.98 -10.48
CA GLY A 81 6.70 -5.77 -10.86
C GLY A 81 7.52 -6.19 -9.64
N ASP A 82 8.42 -7.13 -9.84
CA ASP A 82 9.30 -7.61 -8.79
C ASP A 82 10.49 -6.68 -8.56
N ALA A 83 11.12 -6.79 -7.38
CA ALA A 83 12.30 -6.00 -7.01
C ALA A 83 12.12 -4.47 -7.17
N GLN A 84 10.89 -3.98 -6.94
CA GLN A 84 10.52 -2.58 -7.09
C GLN A 84 9.91 -2.02 -5.80
N THR A 85 10.18 -0.73 -5.57
CA THR A 85 9.49 0.08 -4.59
C THR A 85 8.49 0.98 -5.32
N HIS A 86 7.23 0.93 -4.92
CA HIS A 86 6.15 1.74 -5.46
C HIS A 86 5.69 2.74 -4.40
N LEU A 87 5.84 4.02 -4.70
CA LEU A 87 5.33 5.10 -3.87
C LEU A 87 4.02 5.62 -4.44
N LYS A 88 3.01 5.71 -3.60
CA LYS A 88 1.64 6.09 -3.97
C LYS A 88 1.18 7.24 -3.11
N GLN A 89 0.75 8.34 -3.72
CA GLN A 89 0.39 9.55 -3.00
C GLN A 89 -1.09 9.89 -3.19
N ALA A 90 -1.74 10.27 -2.09
CA ALA A 90 -3.10 10.77 -2.13
C ALA A 90 -3.15 12.17 -2.77
N LEU A 91 -4.33 12.62 -3.21
CA LEU A 91 -4.64 14.02 -3.47
C LEU A 91 -4.39 14.88 -2.20
N SER A 92 -3.14 15.24 -1.92
CA SER A 92 -2.74 15.87 -0.66
C SER A 92 -3.32 17.28 -0.48
N LYS A 93 -3.67 17.95 -1.57
CA LYS A 93 -4.56 19.12 -1.65
C LYS A 93 -4.54 19.61 -3.10
N GLY A 94 -5.72 19.84 -3.69
CA GLY A 94 -5.82 20.74 -4.86
C GLY A 94 -6.05 20.09 -6.23
N GLY A 95 -6.69 18.92 -6.31
CA GLY A 95 -7.24 18.43 -7.58
C GLY A 95 -6.19 18.17 -8.66
N SER A 96 -4.97 17.77 -8.29
CA SER A 96 -3.97 17.34 -9.28
C SER A 96 -4.45 16.06 -9.97
N THR A 97 -4.35 16.02 -11.29
CA THR A 97 -4.71 14.85 -12.11
C THR A 97 -3.82 13.62 -11.88
N ASP A 98 -2.72 13.78 -11.14
CA ASP A 98 -1.63 12.81 -11.05
C ASP A 98 -1.64 12.02 -9.73
N ALA A 99 -2.74 12.02 -9.00
CA ALA A 99 -2.83 11.31 -7.73
C ALA A 99 -3.19 9.83 -7.92
N ASP A 100 -2.58 8.96 -7.11
CA ASP A 100 -2.80 7.52 -7.16
C ASP A 100 -4.09 7.08 -6.45
N PHE A 101 -4.54 7.85 -5.44
CA PHE A 101 -5.78 7.61 -4.71
C PHE A 101 -6.33 8.87 -4.02
N ASN A 102 -7.54 8.77 -3.48
CA ASN A 102 -8.18 9.84 -2.72
C ASN A 102 -7.84 9.73 -1.21
N PRO A 103 -7.53 10.84 -0.52
CA PRO A 103 -7.35 10.81 0.93
C PRO A 103 -8.64 10.35 1.60
N ALA A 104 -8.53 9.40 2.52
CA ALA A 104 -9.64 8.86 3.26
C ALA A 104 -9.37 8.94 4.76
N LEU A 105 -10.37 9.42 5.50
CA LEU A 105 -10.37 9.32 6.96
C LEU A 105 -10.61 7.86 7.32
N VAL A 106 -9.66 7.28 8.03
CA VAL A 106 -9.76 5.93 8.57
C VAL A 106 -9.81 6.03 10.07
N ASP A 107 -10.85 5.46 10.65
CA ASP A 107 -11.00 5.30 12.08
C ASP A 107 -11.27 3.81 12.37
N GLY A 108 -10.19 3.03 12.46
CA GLY A 108 -10.29 1.61 12.72
C GLY A 108 -9.27 0.76 11.98
N VAL A 109 -9.73 -0.43 11.55
CA VAL A 109 -8.87 -1.43 10.93
C VAL A 109 -8.71 -1.15 9.43
N LEU A 110 -7.46 -1.13 8.97
CA LEU A 110 -7.14 -1.34 7.57
C LEU A 110 -6.78 -2.79 7.33
N THR A 111 -7.23 -3.31 6.19
CA THR A 111 -6.87 -4.62 5.68
C THR A 111 -6.06 -4.44 4.41
N LEU A 112 -4.84 -4.97 4.42
CA LEU A 112 -4.01 -5.18 3.25
C LEU A 112 -4.32 -6.58 2.70
N THR A 113 -4.57 -6.65 1.40
CA THR A 113 -4.66 -7.90 0.64
C THR A 113 -3.63 -7.86 -0.47
N GLY A 114 -2.71 -8.82 -0.50
CA GLY A 114 -1.81 -9.03 -1.61
C GLY A 114 -2.23 -10.25 -2.41
N VAL A 115 -2.12 -10.19 -3.74
CA VAL A 115 -2.35 -11.31 -4.65
C VAL A 115 -1.19 -11.44 -5.61
N LEU A 116 -0.50 -12.59 -5.63
CA LEU A 116 0.48 -12.91 -6.68
C LEU A 116 -0.19 -13.65 -7.84
N SER A 117 0.16 -13.29 -9.07
CA SER A 117 -0.41 -13.89 -10.28
C SER A 117 -0.18 -15.41 -10.40
N SER A 118 0.91 -15.93 -9.83
CA SER A 118 1.27 -17.35 -9.80
C SER A 118 2.32 -17.62 -8.72
N ASP A 119 2.86 -18.85 -8.67
CA ASP A 119 4.00 -19.24 -7.83
C ASP A 119 5.18 -18.25 -7.99
N PRO A 120 5.72 -17.69 -6.88
CA PRO A 120 6.87 -16.77 -6.90
C PRO A 120 8.22 -17.45 -7.18
N GLY A 121 8.25 -18.79 -7.26
CA GLY A 121 9.44 -19.58 -7.55
C GLY A 121 10.15 -20.06 -6.29
N VAL A 122 11.34 -20.63 -6.47
CA VAL A 122 12.02 -21.47 -5.44
C VAL A 122 12.37 -20.74 -4.13
N SER A 123 12.50 -19.42 -4.15
CA SER A 123 12.84 -18.62 -2.95
C SER A 123 11.63 -18.04 -2.23
N GLY A 124 10.41 -18.22 -2.77
CA GLY A 124 9.22 -17.52 -2.28
C GLY A 124 9.22 -16.04 -2.66
N ALA A 125 8.30 -15.29 -2.06
CA ALA A 125 8.20 -13.84 -2.22
C ALA A 125 7.69 -13.17 -0.94
N THR A 126 8.05 -11.90 -0.76
CA THR A 126 7.51 -11.04 0.28
C THR A 126 7.03 -9.71 -0.28
N ILE A 127 6.00 -9.16 0.34
CA ILE A 127 5.52 -7.81 0.07
C ILE A 127 5.44 -7.07 1.41
N ASP A 128 6.14 -5.96 1.48
CA ASP A 128 6.14 -5.05 2.63
C ASP A 128 5.36 -3.78 2.25
N VAL A 129 4.46 -3.35 3.13
CA VAL A 129 3.62 -2.17 2.87
C VAL A 129 3.62 -1.27 4.09
N THR A 130 3.95 0.00 3.87
CA THR A 130 3.95 1.05 4.87
C THR A 130 2.94 2.14 4.51
N VAL A 131 2.14 2.55 5.49
CA VAL A 131 1.15 3.62 5.34
C VAL A 131 1.59 4.85 6.13
N PHE A 132 1.48 6.01 5.49
CA PHE A 132 1.77 7.31 6.07
C PHE A 132 0.45 8.08 6.25
N TYR A 133 0.18 8.54 7.47
CA TYR A 133 -1.09 9.14 7.84
C TYR A 133 -0.95 10.32 8.82
N ARG A 134 -2.00 11.14 8.92
CA ARG A 134 -2.09 12.32 9.80
C ARG A 134 -3.34 12.32 10.68
#